data_AF-A0A316C3G5-F1
#
_entry.id   AF-A0A316C3G5-F1
#
_cell.length_a   1.000
_cell.length_b   1.000
_cell.length_c   1.000
_cell.angle_alpha   90.00
_cell.angle_beta   90.00
_cell.angle_gamma   90.00
#
_symmetry.space_group_name_H-M   'P 1'
#
loop_
_entity.id
_entity.type
_entity.pdbx_description
1 polymer ?
#
loop_
_entity_poly.entity_id
_entity_poly.type
_entity_poly.pdbx_seq_one_letter_code
_entity_poly.pdbx_strand_id
1 'polypeptide(L)'
;MAASKQHIDPKPILELIARMEADLERLKGMLQPPAQEFDPADPRNKTSEGKLTPEGVECCYRMFDEGKSRYSVARAMKISFAAATHRLNSWRKAGGKKRQRFLLG
;
A
#
# COMPACT_ATOMS: atom_id res chain seq x y z
N MET A 1 -19.57 -27.81 -50.70
CA MET A 1 -20.32 -27.58 -49.45
C MET A 1 -19.71 -26.36 -48.77
N ALA A 2 -20.46 -25.26 -48.64
CA ALA A 2 -19.96 -24.04 -48.01
C ALA A 2 -20.07 -24.16 -46.48
N ALA A 3 -18.95 -24.01 -45.77
CA ALA A 3 -18.92 -24.01 -44.32
C ALA A 3 -19.68 -22.78 -43.79
N SER A 4 -20.79 -23.02 -43.11
CA SER A 4 -21.56 -21.99 -42.41
C SER A 4 -20.70 -21.40 -41.29
N LYS A 5 -20.24 -20.15 -41.49
CA LYS A 5 -19.68 -19.31 -40.42
C LYS A 5 -20.73 -19.21 -39.33
N GLN A 6 -20.49 -19.86 -38.20
CA GLN A 6 -21.38 -19.72 -37.04
C GLN A 6 -21.34 -18.25 -36.61
N HIS A 7 -22.47 -17.59 -36.69
CA HIS A 7 -22.64 -16.20 -36.30
C HIS A 7 -22.70 -16.16 -34.77
N ILE A 8 -21.56 -15.91 -34.14
CA ILE A 8 -21.48 -15.75 -32.68
C ILE A 8 -22.08 -14.38 -32.35
N ASP A 9 -23.16 -14.36 -31.57
CA ASP A 9 -23.64 -13.13 -30.97
C ASP A 9 -22.66 -12.73 -29.84
N PRO A 10 -21.96 -11.59 -29.95
CA PRO A 10 -20.96 -11.19 -28.96
C PRO A 10 -21.61 -10.73 -27.64
N LYS A 11 -22.88 -10.32 -27.65
CA LYS A 11 -23.54 -9.73 -26.48
C LYS A 11 -23.56 -10.66 -25.25
N PRO A 12 -24.03 -11.92 -25.33
CA PRO A 12 -24.02 -12.82 -24.17
C PRO A 12 -22.61 -13.11 -23.66
N ILE A 13 -21.61 -13.11 -24.56
CA ILE A 13 -20.21 -13.34 -24.19
C ILE A 13 -19.65 -12.14 -23.42
N LEU A 14 -19.95 -10.91 -23.86
CA LEU A 14 -19.53 -9.69 -23.17
C LEU A 14 -20.20 -9.54 -21.80
N GLU A 15 -21.47 -9.90 -21.67
CA GLU A 15 -22.17 -9.92 -20.38
C GLU A 15 -21.55 -10.94 -19.40
N LEU A 16 -21.14 -12.11 -19.91
CA LEU A 16 -20.42 -13.10 -19.11
C LEU A 16 -19.05 -12.57 -18.65
N ILE A 17 -18.28 -11.93 -19.54
CA ILE A 17 -16.98 -11.33 -19.19
C ILE A 17 -17.15 -10.29 -18.08
N ALA A 18 -18.10 -9.37 -18.23
CA ALA A 18 -18.35 -8.32 -17.24
C ALA A 18 -18.71 -8.91 -15.86
N ARG A 19 -19.48 -10.01 -15.84
CA ARG A 19 -19.81 -10.72 -14.59
C ARG A 19 -18.58 -11.38 -13.98
N MET A 20 -17.74 -12.02 -14.79
CA MET A 20 -16.49 -12.65 -14.33
C MET A 20 -15.52 -11.62 -13.74
N GLU A 21 -15.38 -10.45 -14.39
CA GLU A 21 -14.56 -9.35 -13.88
C GLU A 21 -15.06 -8.86 -12.51
N ALA A 22 -16.37 -8.68 -12.36
CA ALA A 22 -16.97 -8.28 -11.08
C ALA A 22 -16.77 -9.32 -9.97
N ASP A 23 -16.90 -10.62 -10.29
CA ASP A 23 -16.69 -11.70 -9.32
C ASP A 23 -15.21 -11.82 -8.94
N LEU A 24 -14.29 -11.66 -9.88
CA LEU A 24 -12.85 -11.58 -9.59
C LEU A 24 -12.52 -10.40 -8.68
N GLU A 25 -13.10 -9.23 -8.92
CA GLU A 25 -12.88 -8.06 -8.08
C GLU A 25 -13.41 -8.27 -6.65
N ARG A 26 -14.57 -8.92 -6.51
CA ARG A 26 -15.09 -9.33 -5.20
C ARG A 26 -14.14 -10.29 -4.48
N LEU A 27 -13.66 -11.32 -5.17
CA LEU A 27 -12.71 -12.30 -4.60
C LEU A 27 -11.40 -11.63 -4.18
N LYS A 28 -10.87 -10.72 -5.00
CA LYS A 28 -9.68 -9.92 -4.62
C LYS A 28 -9.94 -9.12 -3.36
N GLY A 29 -11.10 -8.47 -3.23
CA GLY A 29 -11.46 -7.74 -2.01
C GLY A 29 -11.56 -8.63 -0.77
N MET A 30 -12.03 -9.87 -0.92
CA MET A 30 -12.11 -10.84 0.17
C MET A 30 -10.74 -11.39 0.60
N LEU A 31 -9.82 -11.51 -0.35
CA LEU A 31 -8.47 -12.04 -0.13
C LEU A 31 -7.42 -10.96 0.11
N GLN A 32 -7.73 -9.70 -0.14
CA GLN A 32 -6.87 -8.59 0.19
C GLN A 32 -6.61 -8.67 1.69
N PRO A 33 -5.35 -8.94 2.12
CA PRO A 33 -5.06 -8.95 3.53
C PRO A 33 -5.50 -7.60 4.08
N PRO A 34 -6.19 -7.56 5.24
CA PRO A 34 -6.45 -6.29 5.90
C PRO A 34 -5.12 -5.57 5.94
N ALA A 35 -5.10 -4.30 5.52
CA ALA A 35 -3.88 -3.50 5.55
C ALA A 35 -3.27 -3.71 6.93
N GLN A 36 -2.15 -4.43 6.98
CA GLN A 36 -1.59 -4.91 8.24
C GLN A 36 -1.54 -3.71 9.18
N GLU A 37 -2.19 -3.81 10.34
CA GLU A 37 -2.20 -2.68 11.27
C GLU A 37 -0.76 -2.46 11.71
N PHE A 38 -0.12 -1.46 11.10
CA PHE A 38 1.24 -1.07 11.45
C PHE A 38 1.15 -0.31 12.76
N ASP A 39 1.58 -0.94 13.86
CA ASP A 39 1.79 -0.21 15.11
C ASP A 39 3.03 0.68 14.95
N PRO A 40 2.88 2.01 14.89
CA PRO A 40 4.03 2.91 14.76
C PRO A 40 4.97 2.82 15.97
N ALA A 41 4.46 2.37 17.12
CA ALA A 41 5.21 2.20 18.35
C ALA A 41 5.84 0.80 18.50
N ASP A 42 5.72 -0.08 17.50
CA ASP A 42 6.32 -1.42 17.54
C ASP A 42 7.84 -1.32 17.81
N PRO A 43 8.37 -2.00 18.85
CA PRO A 43 9.80 -2.06 19.11
C PRO A 43 10.64 -2.51 17.91
N ARG A 44 10.09 -3.35 17.01
CA ARG A 44 10.75 -3.83 15.78
C ARG A 44 11.05 -2.72 14.78
N ASN A 45 10.36 -1.57 14.88
CA ASN A 45 10.65 -0.41 14.06
C ASN A 45 12.01 0.23 14.41
N LYS A 46 12.65 -0.20 15.50
CA LYS A 46 13.91 0.36 16.01
C LYS A 46 14.95 -0.73 16.23
N THR A 47 16.19 -0.41 15.89
CA THR A 47 17.34 -1.20 16.34
C THR A 47 17.54 -1.02 17.84
N SER A 48 18.36 -1.87 18.45
CA SER A 48 18.79 -1.74 19.86
C SER A 48 19.44 -0.38 20.17
N GLU A 49 20.01 0.30 19.16
CA GLU A 49 20.59 1.65 19.26
C GLU A 49 19.54 2.77 19.14
N GLY A 50 18.27 2.44 18.92
CA GLY A 50 17.19 3.42 18.76
C GLY A 50 17.08 4.05 17.35
N LYS A 51 17.84 3.56 16.36
CA LYS A 51 17.70 3.98 14.96
C LYS A 51 16.53 3.24 14.31
N LEU A 52 15.85 3.86 13.35
CA LEU A 52 14.78 3.18 12.62
C LEU A 52 15.35 2.05 11.74
N THR A 53 14.76 0.87 11.83
CA THR A 53 14.97 -0.23 10.89
C THR A 53 14.36 0.11 9.52
N PRO A 54 14.66 -0.64 8.45
CA PRO A 54 13.97 -0.47 7.17
C PRO A 54 12.44 -0.48 7.33
N GLU A 55 11.93 -1.35 8.19
CA GLU A 55 10.52 -1.48 8.52
C GLU A 55 9.99 -0.23 9.21
N GLY A 56 10.74 0.30 10.19
CA GLY A 56 10.40 1.56 10.85
C GLY A 56 10.43 2.76 9.90
N VAL A 57 11.32 2.79 8.91
CA VAL A 57 11.34 3.85 7.89
C VAL A 57 10.11 3.78 7.00
N GLU A 58 9.73 2.58 6.55
CA GLU A 58 8.53 2.38 5.74
C GLU A 58 7.25 2.71 6.53
N CYS A 59 7.19 2.34 7.82
CA CYS A 59 6.11 2.77 8.73
C CYS A 59 6.01 4.30 8.79
N CYS A 60 7.14 4.99 9.00
CA CYS A 60 7.21 6.44 8.99
C CYS A 60 6.69 7.04 7.68
N TYR A 61 7.05 6.44 6.54
CA TYR A 61 6.64 6.90 5.23
C TYR A 61 5.16 6.67 4.94
N ARG A 62 4.57 5.56 5.39
CA ARG A 62 3.13 5.30 5.29
C ARG A 62 2.31 6.33 6.06
N MET A 63 2.76 6.72 7.26
CA MET A 63 2.12 7.81 7.99
C MET A 63 2.18 9.14 7.22
N PHE A 64 3.26 9.42 6.49
CA PHE A 64 3.31 10.61 5.62
C PHE A 64 2.44 10.48 4.37
N ASP A 65 2.30 9.28 3.80
CA ASP A 65 1.35 9.03 2.70
C ASP A 65 -0.09 9.36 3.11
N GLU A 66 -0.47 9.01 4.34
CA GLU A 66 -1.75 9.36 4.99
C GLU A 66 -1.89 10.86 5.28
N GLY A 67 -0.83 11.65 5.10
CA GLY A 67 -0.83 13.09 5.35
C GLY A 67 -0.59 13.48 6.81
N LYS A 68 -0.09 12.57 7.66
CA LYS A 68 0.24 12.89 9.05
C LYS A 68 1.37 13.92 9.10
N SER A 69 1.30 14.83 10.09
CA SER A 69 2.35 15.82 10.32
C SER A 69 3.61 15.19 10.92
N ARG A 70 4.76 15.86 10.80
CA ARG A 70 6.01 15.47 11.48
C ARG A 70 5.83 15.29 12.99
N TYR A 71 4.99 16.13 13.59
CA TYR A 71 4.68 16.05 15.02
C TYR A 71 3.88 14.78 15.36
N SER A 72 2.84 14.49 14.56
CA SER A 72 2.03 13.28 14.70
C SER A 72 2.88 12.01 14.56
N VAL A 73 3.78 11.97 13.57
CA VAL A 73 4.71 10.86 13.34
C VAL A 73 5.70 10.71 14.50
N ALA A 74 6.29 11.81 14.97
CA ALA A 74 7.22 11.79 16.11
C ALA A 74 6.58 11.20 17.36
N ARG A 75 5.34 11.60 17.67
CA ARG A 75 4.58 11.07 18.81
C ARG A 75 4.21 9.61 18.66
N ALA A 76 3.66 9.23 17.51
CA ALA A 76 3.22 7.86 17.26
C ALA A 76 4.39 6.86 17.29
N MET A 77 5.51 7.21 16.66
CA MET A 77 6.69 6.35 16.60
C MET A 77 7.63 6.49 17.79
N LYS A 78 7.35 7.40 18.73
CA LYS A 78 8.22 7.74 19.86
C LYS A 78 9.66 8.06 19.40
N ILE A 79 9.79 8.91 18.38
CA ILE A 79 11.07 9.40 17.86
C ILE A 79 11.18 10.92 18.05
N SER A 80 12.38 11.47 17.96
CA SER A 80 12.57 12.92 18.06
C SER A 80 11.92 13.65 16.87
N PHE A 81 11.52 14.90 17.09
CA PHE A 81 10.99 15.75 16.03
C PHE A 81 12.00 15.99 14.90
N ALA A 82 13.29 16.07 15.24
CA ALA A 82 14.38 16.16 14.28
C ALA A 82 14.45 14.90 13.39
N ALA A 83 14.32 13.70 13.99
CA ALA A 83 14.29 12.44 13.24
C ALA A 83 13.08 12.38 12.29
N ALA A 84 11.89 12.77 12.76
CA ALA A 84 10.70 12.84 11.92
C ALA A 84 10.85 13.87 10.79
N THR A 85 11.51 14.99 11.04
CA THR A 85 11.81 16.00 10.00
C THR A 85 12.77 15.48 8.95
N HIS A 86 13.84 14.81 9.37
CA HIS A 86 14.77 14.15 8.45
C HIS A 86 14.03 13.13 7.56
N ARG A 87 13.18 12.29 8.17
CA ARG A 87 12.40 11.30 7.43
C ARG A 87 11.39 11.90 6.47
N LEU A 88 10.74 13.01 6.82
CA LEU A 88 9.86 13.72 5.87
C LEU A 88 10.63 14.17 4.62
N ASN A 89 11.84 14.70 4.81
CA ASN A 89 12.66 15.14 3.68
C ASN A 89 13.13 13.94 2.82
N SER A 90 13.51 12.83 3.45
CA SER A 90 13.83 11.60 2.74
C SER A 90 12.62 11.02 1.99
N TRP A 91 11.42 11.05 2.59
CA TRP A 91 10.17 10.64 1.97
C TRP A 91 9.84 11.47 0.72
N ARG A 92 10.01 12.80 0.79
CA ARG A 92 9.84 13.70 -0.36
C ARG A 92 10.79 13.35 -1.50
N LYS A 93 12.08 13.10 -1.20
CA LYS A 93 13.08 12.69 -2.18
C LYS A 93 12.77 11.33 -2.82
N ALA A 94 12.14 10.42 -2.08
CA ALA A 94 11.73 9.12 -2.57
C ALA A 94 10.49 9.15 -3.49
N GLY A 95 9.88 10.32 -3.72
CA GLY A 95 8.68 10.48 -4.57
C GLY A 95 7.41 10.83 -3.79
N GLY A 96 7.50 11.04 -2.48
CA GLY A 96 6.38 11.45 -1.63
C GLY A 96 5.22 10.46 -1.72
N LYS A 97 4.00 10.98 -1.92
CA LYS A 97 2.78 10.15 -2.08
C LYS A 97 2.84 9.17 -3.26
N LYS A 98 3.71 9.42 -4.24
CA LYS A 98 3.90 8.58 -5.43
C LYS A 98 5.11 7.65 -5.32
N ARG A 99 5.77 7.58 -4.15
CA ARG A 99 6.92 6.70 -3.97
C ARG A 99 6.52 5.23 -4.14
N GLN A 100 7.48 4.40 -4.54
CA GLN A 100 7.31 2.95 -4.49
C GLN A 100 7.32 2.49 -3.03
N ARG A 101 6.25 1.82 -2.60
CA ARG A 101 6.11 1.26 -1.25
C ARG A 101 6.85 -0.07 -1.18
N PHE A 102 7.61 -0.28 -0.11
CA PHE A 102 8.14 -1.60 0.18
C PHE A 102 7.05 -2.48 0.80
N LEU A 103 7.03 -3.75 0.39
CA LEU A 103 6.30 -4.77 1.12
C LEU A 103 7.01 -4.98 2.45
N LEU A 104 6.28 -4.73 3.54
CA LEU A 104 6.72 -5.12 4.87
C LEU A 104 6.31 -6.58 5.05
N GLY A 105 7.28 -7.44 5.30
CA GLY A 105 7.13 -8.89 5.44
C GLY A 105 7.99 -9.40 6.58
#